data_AF-A0A431M8K8-F1
#
_entry.id   AF-A0A431M8K8-F1
#
_cell.length_a   1.000
_cell.length_b   1.000
_cell.length_c   1.000
_cell.angle_alpha   90.00
_cell.angle_beta   90.00
_cell.angle_gamma   90.00
#
_symmetry.space_group_name_H-M   'P 1'
#
loop_
_entity.id
_entity.type
_entity.pdbx_description
1 polymer ?
#
loop_
_entity_poly.entity_id
_entity_poly.type
_entity_poly.pdbx_seq_one_letter_code
_entity_poly.pdbx_strand_id
1 'polypeptide(L)' 'MKALIVSAALLLTIGSANALTCSQVRRFVAEHGVEQTIELARSMGMTERDIALIRRVCLK' A
#
# COMPACT_ATOMS: atom_id res chain seq x y z
N MET A 1 14.19 -20.60 -19.86
CA MET A 1 12.73 -20.40 -19.92
C MET A 1 12.18 -20.60 -18.52
N LYS A 2 11.42 -19.61 -18.03
CA LYS A 2 10.25 -19.70 -17.12
C LYS A 2 10.47 -20.47 -15.79
N ALA A 3 10.26 -19.87 -14.62
CA ALA A 3 9.02 -19.20 -14.27
C ALA A 3 9.22 -18.06 -13.27
N LEU A 4 8.63 -16.92 -13.63
CA LEU A 4 8.18 -15.87 -12.73
C LEU A 4 7.24 -16.50 -11.70
N ILE A 5 7.69 -16.59 -10.45
CA ILE A 5 6.78 -16.66 -9.31
C ILE A 5 7.11 -15.46 -8.45
N VAL A 6 6.64 -14.30 -8.92
CA VAL A 6 6.38 -13.15 -8.04
C VAL A 6 5.24 -13.64 -7.15
N SER A 7 5.59 -14.03 -5.92
CA SER A 7 4.67 -14.58 -4.93
C SER A 7 3.48 -13.66 -4.73
N ALA A 8 2.36 -13.99 -5.41
CA ALA A 8 1.02 -13.50 -5.16
C ALA A 8 0.47 -13.89 -3.76
N ALA A 9 1.32 -14.46 -2.90
CA ALA A 9 1.01 -14.82 -1.53
C ALA A 9 0.84 -13.62 -0.58
N LEU A 10 1.23 -12.40 -0.98
CA LEU A 10 0.96 -11.20 -0.19
C LEU A 10 -0.49 -10.68 -0.33
N LEU A 11 -1.24 -11.16 -1.32
CA LEU A 11 -2.58 -10.65 -1.66
C LEU A 11 -3.74 -11.51 -1.15
N LEU A 12 -3.48 -12.72 -0.63
CA LEU A 12 -4.54 -13.70 -0.32
C LEU A 12 -4.77 -13.98 1.17
N THR A 13 -4.00 -13.39 2.08
CA THR A 13 -4.34 -13.35 3.53
C THR A 13 -5.28 -12.20 3.91
N ILE A 14 -5.93 -11.60 2.91
CA ILE A 14 -6.79 -10.43 3.05
C ILE A 14 -8.27 -10.85 3.07
N GLY A 15 -8.60 -11.86 3.87
CA GLY A 15 -9.99 -12.18 4.21
C GLY A 15 -10.67 -11.13 5.10
N SER A 16 -9.95 -10.07 5.51
CA SER A 16 -10.40 -8.93 6.33
C SER A 16 -9.36 -7.80 6.40
N ALA A 17 -8.61 -7.52 5.31
CA ALA A 17 -7.28 -6.86 5.40
C ALA A 17 -6.93 -5.76 4.36
N ASN A 18 -7.82 -4.80 4.14
CA ASN A 18 -7.50 -3.62 3.29
C ASN A 18 -6.82 -2.45 4.05
N ALA A 19 -6.31 -2.68 5.26
CA ALA A 19 -5.60 -1.66 6.02
C ALA A 19 -4.09 -1.85 5.89
N LEU A 20 -3.43 -1.04 5.04
CA LEU A 20 -1.98 -0.87 5.11
C LEU A 20 -1.61 -0.31 6.49
N THR A 21 -0.74 -0.98 7.23
CA THR A 21 -0.22 -0.43 8.48
C THR A 21 0.72 0.74 8.20
N CYS A 22 0.83 1.71 9.10
CA CYS A 22 1.74 2.84 8.89
C CYS A 22 3.21 2.43 8.69
N SER A 23 3.63 1.29 9.23
CA SER A 23 4.97 0.75 9.00
C SER A 23 5.20 0.36 7.53
N GLN A 24 4.20 -0.29 6.91
CA GLN A 24 4.23 -0.68 5.50
C GLN A 24 4.15 0.55 4.59
N VAL A 25 3.30 1.52 4.93
CA VAL A 25 3.20 2.79 4.20
C VAL A 25 4.55 3.51 4.22
N ARG A 26 5.17 3.68 5.39
CA ARG A 26 6.47 4.36 5.49
C ARG A 26 7.58 3.65 4.73
N ARG A 27 7.60 2.30 4.78
CA ARG A 27 8.56 1.52 4.01
C ARG A 27 8.36 1.71 2.50
N PHE A 28 7.11 1.64 2.04
CA PHE A 28 6.79 1.84 0.63
C PHE A 28 7.12 3.27 0.17
N VAL A 29 6.83 4.29 1.00
CA VAL A 29 7.24 5.67 0.73
C VAL A 29 8.76 5.83 0.68
N ALA A 30 9.51 5.15 1.54
CA ALA A 30 10.97 5.20 1.52
C ALA A 30 11.56 4.54 0.26
N GLU A 31 10.90 3.50 -0.27
CA GLU A 31 11.35 2.74 -1.45
C GLU A 31 10.89 3.39 -2.79
N HIS A 32 9.68 3.97 -2.82
CA HIS A 32 8.98 4.40 -4.04
C HIS A 32 8.58 5.88 -4.05
N GLY A 33 8.63 6.55 -2.91
CA GLY A 33 8.17 7.92 -2.77
C GLY A 33 6.66 8.04 -2.49
N VAL A 34 6.27 9.24 -2.05
CA VAL A 34 4.90 9.55 -1.59
C VAL A 34 3.87 9.43 -2.71
N GLU A 35 4.20 9.93 -3.91
CA GLU A 35 3.27 9.95 -5.05
C GLU A 35 2.87 8.53 -5.50
N GLN A 36 3.83 7.63 -5.65
CA GLN A 36 3.59 6.23 -6.03
C GLN A 36 2.78 5.48 -4.96
N THR A 37 2.99 5.82 -3.68
CA THR A 37 2.20 5.25 -2.57
C THR A 37 0.72 5.66 -2.65
N ILE A 38 0.46 6.90 -3.08
CA ILE A 38 -0.90 7.42 -3.22
C ILE A 38 -1.59 6.85 -4.45
N GLU A 39 -0.88 6.69 -5.57
CA GLU A 39 -1.41 6.00 -6.75
C GLU A 39 -1.80 4.55 -6.43
N LEU A 40 -0.95 3.83 -5.69
CA LEU A 40 -1.27 2.50 -5.22
C LEU A 40 -2.53 2.49 -4.33
N ALA A 41 -2.61 3.39 -3.35
CA ALA A 41 -3.79 3.52 -2.49
C ALA A 41 -5.08 3.76 -3.30
N ARG A 42 -5.03 4.63 -4.32
CA ARG A 42 -6.16 4.87 -5.23
C ARG A 42 -6.53 3.64 -6.03
N SER A 43 -5.55 2.90 -6.56
CA SER A 43 -5.80 1.65 -7.30
C SER A 43 -6.42 0.55 -6.43
N MET A 44 -6.19 0.59 -5.12
CA MET A 44 -6.82 -0.30 -4.13
C MET A 44 -8.23 0.16 -3.72
N GLY A 45 -8.74 1.24 -4.31
CA GLY A 45 -10.07 1.79 -4.03
C GLY A 45 -10.15 2.63 -2.75
N MET A 46 -9.01 3.07 -2.19
CA MET A 46 -9.01 3.97 -1.05
C MET A 46 -9.57 5.34 -1.43
N THR A 47 -10.38 5.92 -0.55
CA THR A 47 -10.96 7.25 -0.78
C THR A 47 -9.94 8.35 -0.50
N GLU A 48 -10.18 9.55 -1.02
CA GLU A 48 -9.35 10.73 -0.71
C GLU A 48 -9.29 11.02 0.81
N ARG A 49 -10.34 10.63 1.55
CA ARG A 49 -10.36 10.72 3.03
C ARG A 49 -9.35 9.77 3.67
N ASP A 50 -9.25 8.55 3.16
CA ASP A 50 -8.30 7.54 3.66
C ASP A 50 -6.87 7.95 3.32
N ILE A 51 -6.64 8.47 2.12
CA ILE A 51 -5.34 9.00 1.69
C ILE A 51 -4.91 10.18 2.57
N ALA A 52 -5.82 11.10 2.88
CA ALA A 52 -5.55 12.20 3.80
C ALA A 52 -5.21 11.70 5.22
N LEU A 53 -5.88 10.65 5.69
CA LEU A 53 -5.58 10.00 6.96
C LEU A 53 -4.18 9.38 6.96
N ILE A 54 -3.82 8.64 5.90
CA ILE A 54 -2.49 8.03 5.73
C ILE A 54 -1.40 9.10 5.75
N ARG A 55 -1.58 10.21 5.00
CA ARG A 55 -0.65 11.34 5.02
C ARG A 55 -0.47 11.91 6.43
N ARG A 56 -1.56 12.11 7.16
CA ARG A 56 -1.54 12.73 8.50
C ARG A 56 -0.98 11.82 9.60
N VAL A 57 -1.25 10.52 9.53
CA VAL A 57 -0.96 9.56 10.60
C VAL A 57 0.36 8.82 10.35
N CYS A 58 0.64 8.45 9.11
CA CYS A 58 1.77 7.60 8.77
C CYS A 58 3.00 8.37 8.25
N LEU A 59 2.80 9.54 7.62
CA LEU A 59 3.82 10.30 6.88
C LEU A 59 4.19 11.65 7.51
N LYS A 60 3.93 11.82 8.81
CA LYS A 60 4.35 13.01 9.57
C LYS A 60 5.86 13.16 9.63
#